data_AF-A0A0W0VQ17-F1
#
_entry.id   AF-A0A0W0VQ17-F1
#
_cell.length_a   1.000
_cell.length_b   1.000
_cell.length_c   1.000
_cell.angle_alpha   90.00
_cell.angle_beta   90.00
_cell.angle_gamma   90.00
#
_symmetry.space_group_name_H-M   'P 1'
#
loop_
_entity.id
_entity.type
_entity.pdbx_description
1 polymer ?
#
loop_
_entity_poly.entity_id
_entity_poly.type
_entity_poly.pdbx_seq_one_letter_code
_entity_poly.pdbx_strand_id
1 'polypeptide(L)'
;MPSLKQVIDEFRNAFQYLDETDHRRSRLYEFWFKSERLKKTFTNEELTAAIEDAVKNCNSNLRNLVSQRGNEDFDTVKTEFFNIIAETLHAVQVKRFVHGSVAIKNFEYAGQSIFERYLVPKEASFFEKELMNSLNALTTKFPELAPLMNTLAQKIADNEQYATVLCRGKTMKHPNGELIYSESEFKLNNTYQNREAREEYATENIAKITL
;
A
#
# COMPACT_ATOMS: atom_id res chain seq x y z
N MET A 1 -17.14 -9.33 -25.25
CA MET A 1 -16.40 -8.76 -24.11
C MET A 1 -17.37 -7.84 -23.37
N PRO A 2 -17.38 -7.73 -22.03
CA PRO A 2 -18.22 -6.75 -21.35
C PRO A 2 -17.77 -5.33 -21.68
N SER A 3 -18.70 -4.38 -21.60
CA SER A 3 -18.36 -2.96 -21.68
C SER A 3 -17.58 -2.51 -20.44
N LEU A 4 -16.75 -1.48 -20.60
CA LEU A 4 -16.00 -0.89 -19.50
C LEU A 4 -16.89 -0.47 -18.33
N LYS A 5 -18.06 0.11 -18.63
CA LYS A 5 -19.02 0.51 -17.61
C LYS A 5 -19.48 -0.69 -16.78
N GLN A 6 -19.82 -1.80 -17.42
CA GLN A 6 -20.26 -3.01 -16.70
C GLN A 6 -19.17 -3.55 -15.77
N VAL A 7 -17.91 -3.55 -16.24
CA VAL A 7 -16.77 -3.97 -15.42
C VAL A 7 -16.56 -3.02 -14.24
N ILE A 8 -16.56 -1.71 -14.46
CA ILE A 8 -16.37 -0.73 -13.39
C ILE A 8 -17.52 -0.76 -12.37
N ASP A 9 -18.76 -0.90 -12.82
CA ASP A 9 -19.93 -0.96 -11.94
C ASP A 9 -19.88 -2.22 -11.05
N GLU A 10 -19.55 -3.38 -11.61
CA GLU A 10 -19.38 -4.63 -10.85
C GLU A 10 -18.21 -4.52 -9.86
N PHE A 11 -17.07 -3.98 -10.31
CA PHE A 11 -15.92 -3.72 -9.44
C PHE A 11 -16.31 -2.84 -8.25
N ARG A 12 -16.97 -1.71 -8.50
CA ARG A 12 -17.35 -0.73 -7.46
C ARG A 12 -18.44 -1.27 -6.52
N ASN A 13 -19.36 -2.09 -7.01
CA ASN A 13 -20.37 -2.73 -6.17
C ASN A 13 -19.74 -3.65 -5.12
N ALA A 14 -18.66 -4.35 -5.50
CA ALA A 14 -17.91 -5.21 -4.60
C ALA A 14 -16.82 -4.47 -3.81
N PHE A 15 -16.28 -3.34 -4.31
CA PHE A 15 -15.25 -2.54 -3.64
C PHE A 15 -15.82 -1.64 -2.55
N GLN A 16 -16.20 -2.23 -1.42
CA GLN A 16 -16.94 -1.53 -0.36
C GLN A 16 -16.03 -1.00 0.75
N TYR A 17 -14.90 -0.38 0.35
CA TYR A 17 -13.99 0.23 1.33
C TYR A 17 -14.60 1.45 2.02
N LEU A 18 -15.31 2.31 1.27
CA LEU A 18 -16.01 3.48 1.81
C LEU A 18 -17.52 3.20 1.97
N ASP A 19 -18.13 3.86 2.94
CA ASP A 19 -19.58 3.94 3.12
C ASP A 19 -20.20 5.14 2.38
N GLU A 20 -21.49 5.38 2.59
CA GLU A 20 -22.24 6.47 1.96
C GLU A 20 -21.82 7.86 2.42
N THR A 21 -21.04 7.96 3.51
CA THR A 21 -20.49 9.20 4.06
C THR A 21 -19.03 9.42 3.65
N ASP A 22 -18.53 8.64 2.70
CA ASP A 22 -17.14 8.64 2.23
C ASP A 22 -16.10 8.34 3.33
N HIS A 23 -16.49 7.55 4.34
CA HIS A 23 -15.61 7.05 5.39
C HIS A 23 -15.40 5.54 5.29
N ARG A 24 -14.28 5.05 5.83
CA ARG A 24 -13.97 3.62 5.80
C ARG A 24 -15.06 2.80 6.47
N ARG A 25 -15.65 1.88 5.71
CA ARG A 25 -16.64 0.92 6.18
C ARG A 25 -15.98 -0.15 7.04
N SER A 26 -15.99 -0.03 8.35
CA SER A 26 -15.49 -1.08 9.24
C SER A 26 -16.44 -1.36 10.39
N ARG A 27 -16.88 -2.62 10.51
CA ARG A 27 -17.67 -3.10 11.66
C ARG A 27 -16.93 -2.94 13.00
N LEU A 28 -15.59 -2.89 13.00
CA LEU A 28 -14.78 -2.62 14.19
C LEU A 28 -14.68 -1.11 14.49
N TYR A 29 -14.80 -0.27 13.47
CA TYR A 29 -14.88 1.19 13.65
C TYR A 29 -16.19 1.61 14.32
N GLU A 30 -17.31 0.91 14.08
CA GLU A 30 -18.58 1.14 14.79
C GLU A 30 -18.46 0.93 16.32
N PHE A 31 -17.55 0.06 16.77
CA PHE A 31 -17.27 -0.15 18.18
C PHE A 31 -16.34 0.94 18.76
N TRP A 32 -15.36 1.41 17.98
CA TRP A 32 -14.38 2.41 18.42
C TRP A 32 -14.92 3.84 18.43
N PHE A 33 -15.84 4.20 17.53
CA PHE A 33 -16.47 5.53 17.52
C PHE A 33 -17.36 5.81 18.74
N LYS A 34 -17.72 4.78 19.53
CA LYS A 34 -18.38 4.97 20.82
C LYS A 34 -17.43 5.52 21.91
N SER A 35 -16.11 5.54 21.65
CA SER A 35 -15.11 6.05 22.58
C SER A 35 -13.90 6.63 21.85
N GLU A 36 -13.77 7.96 21.87
CA GLU A 36 -12.62 8.69 21.32
C GLU A 36 -11.26 8.15 21.80
N ARG A 37 -11.20 7.65 23.04
CA ARG A 37 -9.98 7.02 23.57
C ARG A 37 -9.63 5.73 22.83
N LEU A 38 -10.62 4.87 22.57
CA LEU A 38 -10.39 3.61 21.85
C LEU A 38 -10.04 3.90 20.38
N LYS A 39 -10.73 4.84 19.74
CA LYS A 39 -10.41 5.30 18.38
C LYS A 39 -8.94 5.70 18.27
N LYS A 40 -8.45 6.61 19.12
CA LYS A 40 -7.04 7.04 19.13
C LYS A 40 -6.04 5.94 19.45
N THR A 41 -6.44 4.93 20.23
CA THR A 41 -5.53 3.85 20.67
C THR A 41 -5.38 2.76 19.61
N PHE A 42 -6.46 2.44 18.89
CA PHE A 42 -6.51 1.30 17.97
C PHE A 42 -6.49 1.69 16.49
N THR A 43 -6.53 3.00 16.21
CA THR A 43 -6.57 3.53 14.84
C THR A 43 -5.47 4.53 14.62
N ASN A 44 -4.76 4.37 13.51
CA ASN A 44 -3.99 5.47 12.94
C ASN A 44 -4.93 6.32 12.09
N GLU A 45 -5.49 7.38 12.70
CA GLU A 45 -6.50 8.24 12.07
C GLU A 45 -5.97 8.90 10.80
N GLU A 46 -4.74 9.40 10.83
CA GLU A 46 -4.11 10.07 9.68
C GLU A 46 -3.86 9.10 8.53
N LEU A 47 -3.36 7.89 8.81
CA LEU A 47 -3.21 6.86 7.77
C LEU A 47 -4.56 6.45 7.20
N THR A 48 -5.60 6.35 8.04
CA THR A 48 -6.94 6.01 7.55
C THR A 48 -7.46 7.09 6.62
N ALA A 49 -7.41 8.36 7.03
CA ALA A 49 -7.83 9.48 6.19
C ALA A 49 -7.07 9.51 4.86
N ALA A 50 -5.75 9.29 4.88
CA ALA A 50 -4.94 9.24 3.66
C ALA A 50 -5.34 8.09 2.71
N ILE A 51 -5.75 6.93 3.25
CA ILE A 51 -6.26 5.82 2.44
C ILE A 51 -7.68 6.14 1.92
N GLU A 52 -8.53 6.76 2.73
CA GLU A 52 -9.86 7.22 2.30
C GLU A 52 -9.75 8.18 1.11
N ASP A 53 -8.82 9.13 1.16
CA ASP A 53 -8.58 10.07 0.07
C ASP A 53 -8.05 9.38 -1.20
N ALA A 54 -7.15 8.40 -1.06
CA ALA A 54 -6.72 7.58 -2.19
C ALA A 54 -7.90 6.82 -2.83
N VAL A 55 -8.83 6.29 -2.02
CA VAL A 55 -10.02 5.58 -2.49
C VAL A 55 -11.04 6.53 -3.14
N LYS A 56 -11.24 7.73 -2.60
CA LYS A 56 -12.08 8.77 -3.21
C LYS A 56 -11.54 9.15 -4.60
N ASN A 57 -10.23 9.31 -4.73
CA ASN A 57 -9.58 9.58 -6.00
C ASN A 57 -9.75 8.42 -6.99
N CYS A 58 -9.57 7.18 -6.53
CA CYS A 58 -9.85 5.98 -7.33
C CYS A 58 -11.29 5.97 -7.87
N ASN A 59 -12.27 6.13 -6.99
CA ASN A 59 -13.69 6.16 -7.35
C ASN A 59 -14.01 7.28 -8.34
N SER A 60 -13.40 8.46 -8.17
CA SER A 60 -13.56 9.59 -9.08
C SER A 60 -12.95 9.31 -10.45
N ASN A 61 -11.74 8.76 -10.50
CA ASN A 61 -11.07 8.39 -11.74
C ASN A 61 -11.83 7.29 -12.49
N LEU A 62 -12.38 6.29 -11.79
CA LEU A 62 -13.23 5.27 -12.38
C LEU A 62 -14.53 5.86 -12.96
N ARG A 63 -15.19 6.78 -12.24
CA ARG A 63 -16.38 7.48 -12.76
C ARG A 63 -16.05 8.31 -14.00
N ASN A 64 -14.93 9.01 -13.99
CA ASN A 64 -14.44 9.79 -15.14
C ASN A 64 -14.19 8.87 -16.34
N LEU A 65 -13.53 7.73 -16.13
CA LEU A 65 -13.29 6.73 -17.17
C LEU A 65 -14.60 6.18 -17.76
N VAL A 66 -15.61 5.90 -16.92
CA VAL A 66 -16.96 5.52 -17.39
C VAL A 66 -17.60 6.64 -18.21
N SER A 67 -17.50 7.90 -17.78
CA SER A 67 -18.11 9.02 -18.51
C SER A 67 -17.51 9.24 -19.89
N GLN A 68 -16.20 8.97 -20.04
CA GLN A 68 -15.47 9.18 -21.27
C GLN A 68 -15.58 7.99 -22.22
N ARG A 69 -15.49 6.76 -21.70
CA ARG A 69 -15.26 5.54 -22.47
C ARG A 69 -16.14 4.36 -22.06
N GLY A 70 -17.16 4.58 -21.23
CA GLY A 70 -17.91 3.50 -20.59
C GLY A 70 -18.63 2.53 -21.55
N ASN A 71 -18.98 2.99 -22.76
CA ASN A 71 -19.61 2.14 -23.78
C ASN A 71 -18.60 1.35 -24.62
N GLU A 72 -17.29 1.59 -24.46
CA GLU A 72 -16.25 0.84 -25.16
C GLU A 72 -16.09 -0.57 -24.56
N ASP A 73 -15.63 -1.50 -25.39
CA ASP A 73 -15.28 -2.86 -24.96
C ASP A 73 -14.15 -2.80 -23.94
N PHE A 74 -14.27 -3.56 -22.85
CA PHE A 74 -13.25 -3.54 -21.79
C PHE A 74 -11.84 -3.86 -22.30
N ASP A 75 -11.71 -4.75 -23.29
CA ASP A 75 -10.40 -5.15 -23.81
C ASP A 75 -9.61 -4.00 -24.45
N THR A 76 -10.30 -3.01 -25.04
CA THR A 76 -9.66 -1.86 -25.69
C THR A 76 -9.20 -0.79 -24.71
N VAL A 77 -9.72 -0.82 -23.46
CA VAL A 77 -9.53 0.21 -22.43
C VAL A 77 -9.10 -0.34 -21.08
N LYS A 78 -8.74 -1.62 -21.03
CA LYS A 78 -8.36 -2.32 -19.79
C LYS A 78 -7.13 -1.69 -19.14
N THR A 79 -6.23 -1.15 -19.95
CA THR A 79 -4.98 -0.53 -19.47
C THR A 79 -5.28 0.68 -18.59
N GLU A 80 -6.23 1.55 -18.98
CA GLU A 80 -6.60 2.70 -18.14
C GLU A 80 -7.25 2.26 -16.82
N PHE A 81 -8.13 1.25 -16.87
CA PHE A 81 -8.73 0.69 -15.66
C PHE A 81 -7.67 0.15 -14.70
N PHE A 82 -6.73 -0.64 -15.20
CA PHE A 82 -5.66 -1.22 -14.40
C PHE A 82 -4.67 -0.18 -13.88
N ASN A 83 -4.39 0.86 -14.66
CA ASN A 83 -3.57 1.99 -14.21
C ASN A 83 -4.19 2.70 -13.00
N ILE A 84 -5.51 2.93 -13.00
CA ILE A 84 -6.21 3.54 -11.86
C ILE A 84 -6.06 2.69 -10.59
N ILE A 85 -6.24 1.36 -10.71
CA ILE A 85 -6.06 0.45 -9.57
C ILE A 85 -4.60 0.46 -9.08
N ALA A 86 -3.64 0.37 -9.99
CA ALA A 86 -2.22 0.37 -9.67
C ALA A 86 -1.77 1.68 -8.99
N GLU A 87 -2.28 2.82 -9.44
CA GLU A 87 -2.03 4.13 -8.82
C GLU A 87 -2.57 4.20 -7.41
N THR A 88 -3.79 3.71 -7.22
CA THR A 88 -4.44 3.71 -5.91
C THR A 88 -3.68 2.83 -4.94
N LEU A 89 -3.31 1.61 -5.35
CA LEU A 89 -2.54 0.70 -4.52
C LEU A 89 -1.16 1.28 -4.18
N HIS A 90 -0.47 1.85 -5.16
CA HIS A 90 0.82 2.51 -4.94
C HIS A 90 0.69 3.66 -3.95
N ALA A 91 -0.32 4.52 -4.07
CA ALA A 91 -0.57 5.60 -3.13
C ALA A 91 -0.81 5.07 -1.70
N VAL A 92 -1.62 4.02 -1.54
CA VAL A 92 -1.86 3.38 -0.23
C VAL A 92 -0.58 2.80 0.37
N GLN A 93 0.23 2.13 -0.46
CA GLN A 93 1.53 1.57 -0.08
C GLN A 93 2.51 2.67 0.36
N VAL A 94 2.59 3.78 -0.37
CA VAL A 94 3.40 4.96 0.02
C VAL A 94 2.95 5.48 1.38
N LYS A 95 1.65 5.67 1.60
CA LYS A 95 1.14 6.17 2.89
C LYS A 95 1.44 5.21 4.05
N ARG A 96 1.32 3.90 3.84
CA ARG A 96 1.69 2.90 4.86
C ARG A 96 3.15 2.90 5.21
N PHE A 97 4.01 3.12 4.23
CA PHE A 97 5.44 3.31 4.46
C PHE A 97 5.68 4.56 5.30
N VAL A 98 5.10 5.71 4.92
CA VAL A 98 5.24 6.98 5.66
C VAL A 98 4.82 6.85 7.11
N HIS A 99 3.68 6.20 7.37
CA HIS A 99 3.14 5.94 8.71
C HIS A 99 3.74 4.67 9.37
N GLY A 100 4.76 4.08 8.77
CA GLY A 100 5.51 2.94 9.29
C GLY A 100 6.23 3.26 10.60
N SER A 101 6.59 2.20 11.32
CA SER A 101 7.28 2.28 12.61
C SER A 101 8.76 2.01 12.43
N VAL A 102 9.62 2.77 13.12
CA VAL A 102 11.06 2.50 13.13
C VAL A 102 11.33 1.44 14.17
N ALA A 103 12.06 0.40 13.76
CA ALA A 103 12.50 -0.65 14.65
C ALA A 103 14.01 -0.85 14.52
N ILE A 104 14.60 -1.51 15.52
CA ILE A 104 16.04 -1.68 15.67
C ILE A 104 16.32 -3.16 15.84
N LYS A 105 17.33 -3.67 15.12
CA LYS A 105 17.78 -5.05 15.21
C LYS A 105 19.28 -5.08 15.39
N ASN A 106 19.72 -5.85 16.39
CA ASN A 106 21.12 -6.10 16.67
C ASN A 106 21.39 -7.59 16.48
N PHE A 107 22.46 -7.93 15.78
CA PHE A 107 22.85 -9.32 15.58
C PHE A 107 24.33 -9.42 15.25
N GLU A 108 24.89 -10.61 15.44
CA GLU A 108 26.26 -10.91 15.05
C GLU A 108 26.27 -11.69 13.73
N TYR A 109 27.18 -11.33 12.83
CA TYR A 109 27.39 -12.04 11.57
C TYR A 109 28.85 -11.91 11.14
N ALA A 110 29.49 -13.04 10.81
CA ALA A 110 30.88 -13.08 10.34
C ALA A 110 31.90 -12.33 11.24
N GLY A 111 31.77 -12.46 12.57
CA GLY A 111 32.66 -11.80 13.53
C GLY A 111 32.44 -10.28 13.68
N GLN A 112 31.32 -9.77 13.15
CA GLN A 112 30.92 -8.37 13.24
C GLN A 112 29.63 -8.25 14.06
N SER A 113 29.58 -7.26 14.94
CA SER A 113 28.32 -6.83 15.56
C SER A 113 27.63 -5.85 14.61
N ILE A 114 26.41 -6.17 14.19
CA ILE A 114 25.62 -5.40 13.25
C ILE A 114 24.45 -4.74 13.98
N PHE A 115 24.28 -3.46 13.72
CA PHE A 115 23.17 -2.64 14.19
C PHE A 115 22.38 -2.15 12.98
N GLU A 116 21.11 -2.51 12.90
CA GLU A 116 20.21 -2.08 11.82
C GLU A 116 19.03 -1.29 12.39
N ARG A 117 18.73 -0.13 11.78
CA ARG A 117 17.43 0.53 11.91
C ARG A 117 16.65 0.26 10.64
N TYR A 118 15.40 -0.15 10.78
CA TYR A 118 14.53 -0.43 9.64
C TYR A 118 13.18 0.25 9.84
N LEU A 119 12.58 0.69 8.74
CA LEU A 119 11.19 1.11 8.71
C LEU A 119 10.34 -0.12 8.39
N VAL A 120 9.39 -0.40 9.28
CA VAL A 120 8.36 -1.41 9.07
C VAL A 120 7.09 -0.68 8.61
N PRO A 121 6.69 -0.82 7.33
CA PRO A 121 5.42 -0.28 6.86
C PRO A 121 4.25 -0.81 7.68
N LYS A 122 3.15 -0.07 7.73
CA LYS A 122 1.91 -0.62 8.29
C LYS A 122 1.38 -1.74 7.39
N GLU A 123 0.98 -2.86 7.99
CA GLU A 123 0.59 -4.08 7.27
C GLU A 123 -0.57 -3.84 6.28
N ALA A 124 -0.63 -4.74 5.29
CA ALA A 124 -1.81 -4.91 4.47
C ALA A 124 -3.04 -5.19 5.33
N SER A 125 -4.17 -4.64 4.93
CA SER A 125 -5.35 -4.67 5.78
C SER A 125 -6.63 -4.66 4.96
N PHE A 126 -7.62 -3.93 5.43
CA PHE A 126 -8.97 -3.93 4.88
C PHE A 126 -9.02 -3.45 3.42
N PHE A 127 -8.14 -2.53 3.02
CA PHE A 127 -8.11 -2.03 1.64
C PHE A 127 -7.83 -3.15 0.62
N GLU A 128 -6.76 -3.93 0.79
CA GLU A 128 -6.41 -5.02 -0.12
C GLU A 128 -7.47 -6.11 -0.08
N LYS A 129 -8.02 -6.40 1.09
CA LYS A 129 -9.13 -7.35 1.22
C LYS A 129 -10.31 -6.93 0.34
N GLU A 130 -10.75 -5.69 0.44
CA GLU A 130 -11.85 -5.19 -0.39
C GLU A 130 -11.47 -5.17 -1.87
N LEU A 131 -10.23 -4.79 -2.22
CA LEU A 131 -9.76 -4.83 -3.60
C LEU A 131 -9.81 -6.26 -4.17
N MET A 132 -9.34 -7.25 -3.40
CA MET A 132 -9.37 -8.66 -3.79
C MET A 132 -10.81 -9.18 -3.88
N ASN A 133 -11.72 -8.76 -3.00
CA ASN A 133 -13.15 -9.07 -3.13
C ASN A 133 -13.70 -8.58 -4.47
N SER A 134 -13.33 -7.37 -4.90
CA SER A 134 -13.77 -6.81 -6.18
C SER A 134 -13.22 -7.55 -7.38
N LEU A 135 -11.94 -7.93 -7.36
CA LEU A 135 -11.36 -8.76 -8.42
C LEU A 135 -12.05 -10.12 -8.51
N ASN A 136 -12.36 -10.74 -7.38
CA ASN A 136 -13.11 -12.00 -7.34
C ASN A 136 -14.57 -11.86 -7.81
N ALA A 137 -15.22 -10.72 -7.53
CA ALA A 137 -16.54 -10.44 -8.07
C ALA A 137 -16.52 -10.33 -9.61
N LEU A 138 -15.50 -9.68 -10.17
CA LEU A 138 -15.30 -9.61 -11.61
C LEU A 138 -15.09 -10.98 -12.24
N THR A 139 -14.28 -11.87 -11.64
CA THR A 139 -14.08 -13.23 -12.18
C THR A 139 -15.35 -14.08 -12.10
N THR A 140 -16.20 -13.84 -11.11
CA THR A 140 -17.49 -14.51 -10.96
C THR A 140 -18.50 -14.02 -12.00
N LYS A 141 -18.55 -12.70 -12.24
CA LYS A 141 -19.51 -12.08 -13.15
C LYS A 141 -19.12 -12.21 -14.62
N PHE A 142 -17.82 -12.11 -14.90
CA PHE A 142 -17.22 -12.15 -16.23
C PHE A 142 -16.08 -13.19 -16.25
N PRO A 143 -16.40 -14.49 -16.35
CA PRO A 143 -15.41 -15.56 -16.30
C PRO A 143 -14.29 -15.43 -17.35
N GLU A 144 -14.57 -14.80 -18.49
CA GLU A 144 -13.58 -14.50 -19.53
C GLU A 144 -12.47 -13.55 -19.05
N LEU A 145 -12.71 -12.75 -18.02
CA LEU A 145 -11.71 -11.85 -17.43
C LEU A 145 -10.87 -12.52 -16.34
N ALA A 146 -11.18 -13.76 -15.95
CA ALA A 146 -10.50 -14.45 -14.86
C ALA A 146 -8.97 -14.50 -14.98
N PRO A 147 -8.36 -14.79 -16.16
CA PRO A 147 -6.91 -14.80 -16.28
C PRO A 147 -6.25 -13.45 -15.95
N LEU A 148 -6.88 -12.35 -16.37
CA LEU A 148 -6.39 -10.98 -16.12
C LEU A 148 -6.51 -10.62 -14.64
N MET A 149 -7.69 -10.84 -14.06
CA MET A 149 -7.95 -10.50 -12.66
C MET A 149 -7.13 -11.36 -11.70
N ASN A 150 -6.94 -12.65 -12.00
CA ASN A 150 -6.09 -13.54 -11.21
C ASN A 150 -4.63 -13.12 -11.27
N THR A 151 -4.15 -12.67 -12.44
CA THR A 151 -2.79 -12.13 -12.59
C THR A 151 -2.59 -10.89 -11.74
N LEU A 152 -3.57 -9.97 -11.75
CA LEU A 152 -3.55 -8.78 -10.90
C LEU A 152 -3.59 -9.15 -9.41
N ALA A 153 -4.49 -10.04 -9.02
CA ALA A 153 -4.64 -10.54 -7.66
C ALA A 153 -3.32 -11.15 -7.13
N GLN A 154 -2.65 -11.96 -7.95
CA GLN A 154 -1.35 -12.54 -7.62
C GLN A 154 -0.29 -11.44 -7.46
N LYS A 155 -0.19 -10.48 -8.40
CA LYS A 155 0.74 -9.36 -8.29
C LYS A 155 0.50 -8.51 -7.04
N ILE A 156 -0.75 -8.31 -6.63
CA ILE A 156 -1.11 -7.59 -5.40
C ILE A 156 -0.62 -8.37 -4.16
N ALA A 157 -0.84 -9.69 -4.14
CA ALA A 157 -0.38 -10.54 -3.04
C ALA A 157 1.15 -10.60 -2.94
N ASP A 158 1.86 -10.65 -4.07
CA ASP A 158 3.32 -10.72 -4.11
C ASP A 158 3.99 -9.37 -3.81
N ASN A 159 3.27 -8.25 -4.00
CA ASN A 159 3.77 -6.90 -3.74
C ASN A 159 3.58 -6.45 -2.28
N GLU A 160 3.70 -7.38 -1.33
CA GLU A 160 3.71 -7.03 0.10
C GLU A 160 4.96 -6.20 0.42
N GLN A 161 4.76 -5.09 1.15
CA GLN A 161 5.86 -4.19 1.47
C GLN A 161 6.72 -4.75 2.59
N TYR A 162 7.97 -5.07 2.27
CA TYR A 162 8.95 -5.52 3.26
C TYR A 162 9.55 -4.36 4.05
N ALA A 163 10.10 -4.69 5.22
CA ALA A 163 10.86 -3.74 6.01
C ALA A 163 12.08 -3.21 5.23
N THR A 164 12.28 -1.89 5.25
CA THR A 164 13.39 -1.24 4.57
C THR A 164 14.47 -0.89 5.57
N VAL A 165 15.70 -1.38 5.37
CA VAL A 165 16.86 -1.02 6.19
C VAL A 165 17.21 0.44 5.92
N LEU A 166 17.06 1.30 6.92
CA LEU A 166 17.34 2.73 6.87
C LEU A 166 18.80 3.04 7.19
N CYS A 167 19.37 2.24 8.09
CA CYS A 167 20.72 2.44 8.60
C CYS A 167 21.30 1.08 8.96
N ARG A 168 22.56 0.85 8.60
CA ARG A 168 23.32 -0.32 9.00
C ARG A 168 24.70 0.08 9.49
N GLY A 169 24.87 0.04 10.81
CA GLY A 169 26.16 0.13 11.47
C GLY A 169 26.77 -1.26 11.65
N LYS A 170 28.09 -1.35 11.53
CA LYS A 170 28.88 -2.56 11.75
C LYS A 170 30.07 -2.22 12.61
N THR A 171 30.30 -3.04 13.62
CA THR A 171 31.48 -2.94 14.49
C THR A 171 32.25 -4.25 14.43
N MET A 172 33.55 -4.17 14.18
CA MET A 172 34.47 -5.31 14.24
C MET A 172 35.55 -5.02 15.28
N LYS A 173 35.87 -6.03 16.09
CA LYS A 173 37.01 -5.97 17.02
C LYS A 173 38.16 -6.80 16.47
N HIS A 174 39.29 -6.16 16.18
CA HIS A 174 40.51 -6.85 15.76
C HIS A 174 41.19 -7.56 16.94
N PRO A 175 42.03 -8.57 16.68
CA PRO A 175 42.79 -9.29 17.71
C PRO A 175 43.72 -8.41 18.57
N ASN A 176 44.17 -7.27 18.02
CA ASN A 176 44.98 -6.27 18.72
C ASN A 176 44.16 -5.37 19.68
N GLY A 177 42.83 -5.57 19.76
CA GLY A 177 41.92 -4.78 20.58
C GLY A 177 41.31 -3.56 19.89
N GLU A 178 41.70 -3.26 18.64
CA GLU A 178 41.19 -2.13 17.86
C GLU A 178 39.73 -2.37 17.41
N LEU A 179 38.91 -1.33 17.49
CA LEU A 179 37.51 -1.36 17.06
C LEU A 179 37.36 -0.56 15.76
N ILE A 180 36.92 -1.23 14.70
CA ILE A 180 36.55 -0.57 13.44
C ILE A 180 35.03 -0.42 13.41
N TYR A 181 34.59 0.82 13.24
CA TYR A 181 33.20 1.16 12.99
C TYR A 181 33.02 1.53 11.52
N SER A 182 31.98 0.97 10.89
CA SER A 182 31.52 1.42 9.58
C SER A 182 30.01 1.55 9.60
N GLU A 183 29.49 2.61 9.01
CA GLU A 183 28.07 2.85 8.84
C GLU A 183 27.83 3.03 7.34
N SER A 184 26.85 2.33 6.78
CA SER A 184 26.40 2.67 5.43
C SER A 184 25.72 4.03 5.47
N GLU A 185 26.26 5.03 4.77
CA GLU A 185 25.56 6.28 4.52
C GLU A 185 24.33 6.00 3.66
N PHE A 186 23.15 6.07 4.27
CA PHE A 186 21.93 6.36 3.54
C PHE A 186 21.50 7.76 3.94
N LYS A 187 21.47 8.68 2.96
CA LYS A 187 21.06 10.10 3.00
C LYS A 187 20.58 10.56 4.39
N LEU A 188 21.49 10.74 5.33
CA LEU A 188 21.23 11.18 6.72
C LEU A 188 20.81 12.66 6.81
N ASN A 189 20.43 13.27 5.68
CA ASN A 189 19.80 14.58 5.65
C ASN A 189 18.33 14.44 6.08
N ASN A 190 18.05 14.42 7.38
CA ASN A 190 16.72 14.67 7.97
C ASN A 190 15.52 13.82 7.47
N THR A 191 15.74 12.82 6.62
CA THR A 191 14.73 12.20 5.75
C THR A 191 13.92 11.09 6.41
N TYR A 192 14.44 10.47 7.48
CA TYR A 192 13.79 9.31 8.11
C TYR A 192 12.89 9.66 9.30
N GLN A 193 13.03 10.85 9.87
CA GLN A 193 12.13 11.35 10.92
C GLN A 193 11.01 12.22 10.36
N ASN A 194 11.24 12.90 9.24
CA ASN A 194 10.21 13.69 8.56
C ASN A 194 9.31 12.78 7.69
N ARG A 195 8.00 12.97 7.79
CA ARG A 195 7.02 12.30 6.93
C ARG A 195 7.17 12.67 5.46
N GLU A 196 7.47 13.92 5.14
CA GLU A 196 7.58 14.39 3.75
C GLU A 196 8.71 13.67 3.02
N ALA A 197 9.85 13.53 3.68
CA ALA A 197 10.98 12.84 3.10
C ALA A 197 10.80 11.31 3.04
N ARG A 198 10.06 10.72 3.97
CA ARG A 198 9.60 9.33 3.83
C ARG A 198 8.70 9.18 2.60
N GLU A 199 7.83 10.15 2.35
CA GLU A 199 6.89 10.13 1.23
C GLU A 199 7.60 10.26 -0.11
N GLU A 200 8.56 11.20 -0.23
CA GLU A 200 9.44 11.34 -1.40
C GLU A 200 10.19 10.04 -1.68
N TYR A 201 10.87 9.49 -0.66
CA TYR A 201 11.58 8.21 -0.80
C TYR A 201 10.65 7.07 -1.23
N ALA A 202 9.50 6.91 -0.57
CA ALA A 202 8.58 5.83 -0.88
C ALA A 202 8.00 5.96 -2.29
N THR A 203 7.67 7.18 -2.72
CA THR A 203 7.15 7.45 -4.07
C THR A 203 8.14 7.06 -5.16
N GLU A 204 9.45 7.23 -4.92
CA GLU A 204 10.50 6.86 -5.88
C GLU A 204 10.88 5.38 -5.84
N ASN A 205 10.76 4.71 -4.68
CA ASN A 205 11.37 3.39 -4.45
C ASN A 205 10.35 2.26 -4.30
N ILE A 206 9.08 2.55 -4.01
CA ILE A 206 8.02 1.53 -4.02
C ILE A 206 7.61 1.28 -5.46
N ALA A 207 7.74 0.04 -5.91
CA ALA A 207 7.34 -0.32 -7.27
C ALA A 207 5.81 -0.27 -7.42
N LYS A 208 5.35 0.54 -8.38
CA LYS A 208 3.97 0.46 -8.86
C LYS A 208 3.76 -0.86 -9.61
N ILE A 209 2.69 -1.57 -9.30
CA ILE A 209 2.31 -2.77 -10.05
C ILE A 209 2.03 -2.38 -11.50
N THR A 210 2.62 -3.11 -12.43
CA THR A 210 2.33 -3.00 -13.86
C THR A 210 1.53 -4.22 -14.31
N LEU A 211 0.61 -4.01 -15.25
CA LEU A 211 -0.17 -5.08 -15.89
C LEU A 211 0.04 -5.07 -17.39
#